data_AF-A0A075GYP1-F1
#
_entry.id   AF-A0A075GYP1-F1
#
_cell.length_a   1.000
_cell.length_b   1.000
_cell.length_c   1.000
_cell.angle_alpha   90.00
_cell.angle_beta   90.00
_cell.angle_gamma   90.00
#
_symmetry.space_group_name_H-M   'P 1'
#
loop_
_entity.id
_entity.type
_entity.pdbx_description
1 polymer ?
#
loop_
_entity_poly.entity_id
_entity_poly.type
_entity_poly.pdbx_seq_one_letter_code
_entity_poly.pdbx_strand_id
1 'polypeptide(L)'
;MNLLGMEERPAGVNCTVAVLPFDGYNIEDAIVLNRSSVDRGLFRTFFYRIYDTEAKQYPGGMRDNFEIPNADDNVRGYKGEKAYRMLEDDGIVATESGVIGGDILIGKTSPPRFMEEYKEFETSGPYRRDTSIGVRPSEHGVVDTVVMTQSNEGGKMYKIRVRDMRIPEIGDKFASRHGQKGVLGILAKQEDLPYTEQGIQPDVLINPHAFPSRMTVGMMMESVCGKAAALRGKQFDGSAFVGEKMDIVKDILDKEGFKYSGKEKMYDGRTGKSFEVETFIGVVYYQKLHHMVSDKIHARARGQVQMLTKQPTEGRARGGGLRFGEMERDCLIAYGASMLLKDRLLDESDKTDILLCEKCGLTGYHDARKRKYVCAQCGENAPISSVSVAYAFKLLLQEILSLNIAPRLKLKERV
;
A
#
# COMPACT_ATOMS: atom_id res chain seq x y z
N MET A 1 -6.42 -22.39 24.66
CA MET A 1 -5.94 -22.24 23.26
C MET A 1 -6.16 -23.53 22.47
N ASN A 2 -5.85 -24.69 23.04
CA ASN A 2 -6.18 -26.01 22.52
C ASN A 2 -7.61 -26.16 21.96
N LEU A 3 -8.66 -25.85 22.74
CA LEU A 3 -10.07 -25.96 22.27
C LEU A 3 -10.40 -25.11 21.03
N LEU A 4 -9.65 -24.04 20.77
CA LEU A 4 -9.83 -23.16 19.61
C LEU A 4 -9.00 -23.59 18.39
N GLY A 5 -8.20 -24.65 18.52
CA GLY A 5 -7.27 -25.10 17.46
C GLY A 5 -6.11 -24.14 17.19
N MET A 6 -5.85 -23.17 18.08
CA MET A 6 -4.77 -22.19 17.88
C MET A 6 -3.37 -22.80 18.01
N GLU A 7 -3.24 -23.93 18.71
CA GLU A 7 -1.98 -24.69 18.81
C GLU A 7 -1.66 -25.41 17.49
N GLU A 8 -2.68 -25.88 16.77
CA GLU A 8 -2.53 -26.49 15.45
C GLU A 8 -2.32 -25.43 14.34
N ARG A 9 -2.84 -24.21 14.56
CA ARG A 9 -2.79 -23.10 13.59
C ARG A 9 -2.28 -21.80 14.25
N PRO A 10 -1.02 -21.75 14.68
CA PRO A 10 -0.44 -20.57 15.31
C PRO A 10 -0.24 -19.42 14.30
N ALA A 11 -0.23 -18.18 14.80
CA ALA A 11 -0.17 -16.95 13.98
C ALA A 11 1.04 -16.06 14.31
N GLY A 12 2.12 -16.65 14.82
CA GLY A 12 3.27 -15.94 15.38
C GLY A 12 4.36 -16.91 15.82
N VAL A 13 5.45 -16.37 16.34
CA VAL A 13 6.66 -17.11 16.69
C VAL A 13 7.19 -16.67 18.05
N ASN A 14 7.80 -17.60 18.78
CA ASN A 14 8.52 -17.27 20.01
C ASN A 14 9.84 -16.57 19.64
N CYS A 15 10.09 -15.43 20.26
CA CYS A 15 11.30 -14.65 20.05
C CYS A 15 12.03 -14.46 21.38
N THR A 16 13.37 -14.43 21.32
CA THR A 16 14.18 -13.97 22.44
C THR A 16 14.14 -12.45 22.49
N VAL A 17 13.61 -11.89 23.56
CA VAL A 17 13.40 -10.44 23.71
C VAL A 17 14.30 -9.91 24.81
N ALA A 18 15.09 -8.89 24.48
CA ALA A 18 15.85 -8.12 25.46
C ALA A 18 15.25 -6.72 25.64
N VAL A 19 15.20 -6.25 26.88
CA VAL A 19 14.71 -4.90 27.23
C VAL A 19 15.92 -3.99 27.46
N LEU A 20 16.36 -3.33 26.40
CA LEU A 20 17.56 -2.49 26.36
C LEU A 20 17.41 -1.41 25.29
N PRO A 21 17.76 -0.13 25.55
CA PRO A 21 17.83 0.87 24.50
C PRO A 21 18.99 0.55 23.55
N PHE A 22 18.77 0.69 22.24
CA PHE A 22 19.78 0.38 21.22
C PHE A 22 19.92 1.55 20.26
N ASP A 23 20.99 2.34 20.39
CA ASP A 23 21.38 3.47 19.52
C ASP A 23 20.26 4.47 19.18
N GLY A 24 19.18 4.50 19.97
CA GLY A 24 17.99 5.31 19.71
C GLY A 24 17.01 4.72 18.68
N TYR A 25 17.33 3.60 18.02
CA TYR A 25 16.48 2.98 16.99
C TYR A 25 15.26 2.22 17.53
N ASN A 26 15.11 2.10 18.85
CA ASN A 26 13.93 1.56 19.50
C ASN A 26 13.16 2.59 20.35
N ILE A 27 13.37 3.89 20.13
CA ILE A 27 12.59 4.96 20.77
C ILE A 27 11.18 5.06 20.14
N GLU A 28 10.19 5.59 20.87
CA GLU A 28 8.81 5.81 20.40
C GLU A 28 8.18 4.58 19.72
N ASP A 29 8.06 3.47 20.46
CA ASP A 29 7.49 2.19 20.00
C ASP A 29 8.22 1.51 18.83
N ALA A 30 9.40 1.99 18.42
CA ALA A 30 10.21 1.25 17.47
C ALA A 30 10.81 -0.01 18.12
N ILE A 31 11.01 -1.05 17.31
CA ILE A 31 11.70 -2.28 17.71
C ILE A 31 12.93 -2.48 16.84
N VAL A 32 13.96 -3.10 17.41
CA VAL A 32 15.12 -3.58 16.66
C VAL A 32 14.99 -5.08 16.49
N LEU A 33 15.21 -5.58 15.27
CA LEU A 33 15.26 -7.01 14.99
C LEU A 33 16.67 -7.45 14.60
N ASN A 34 17.02 -8.67 14.96
CA ASN A 34 18.25 -9.31 14.54
C ASN A 34 18.18 -9.70 13.06
N ARG A 35 19.04 -9.08 12.25
CA ARG A 35 19.12 -9.32 10.81
C ARG A 35 19.41 -10.78 10.49
N SER A 36 20.33 -11.42 11.21
CA SER A 36 20.66 -12.83 10.94
C SER A 36 19.53 -13.78 11.28
N SER A 37 18.70 -13.48 12.29
CA SER A 37 17.47 -14.24 12.56
C SER A 37 16.47 -14.10 11.41
N VAL A 38 16.31 -12.89 10.86
CA VAL A 38 15.46 -12.64 9.67
C VAL A 38 16.00 -13.35 8.42
N ASP A 39 17.32 -13.34 8.22
CA ASP A 39 17.99 -14.02 7.11
C ASP A 39 17.85 -15.56 7.20
N ARG A 40 17.71 -16.10 8.42
CA ARG A 40 17.40 -17.52 8.68
C ARG A 40 15.91 -17.87 8.55
N GLY A 41 15.03 -16.89 8.38
CA GLY A 41 13.60 -17.10 8.12
C GLY A 41 12.64 -16.52 9.16
N LEU A 42 13.13 -15.85 10.20
CA LEU A 42 12.27 -15.24 11.21
C LEU A 42 11.28 -14.25 10.55
N PHE A 43 9.98 -14.44 10.82
CA PHE A 43 8.88 -13.62 10.32
C PHE A 43 8.74 -13.50 8.79
N ARG A 44 9.30 -14.43 8.00
CA ARG A 44 9.03 -14.47 6.56
C ARG A 44 7.58 -14.89 6.30
N THR A 45 6.95 -14.21 5.36
CA THR A 45 5.53 -14.42 5.02
C THR A 45 5.34 -14.42 3.52
N PHE A 46 4.37 -15.19 3.02
CA PHE A 46 3.91 -15.08 1.64
C PHE A 46 2.62 -14.26 1.60
N PHE A 47 2.60 -13.25 0.74
CA PHE A 47 1.41 -12.50 0.41
C PHE A 47 0.80 -13.05 -0.88
N TYR A 48 -0.49 -13.35 -0.86
CA TYR A 48 -1.19 -13.88 -2.03
C TYR A 48 -2.20 -12.86 -2.55
N ARG A 49 -2.22 -12.69 -3.87
CA ARG A 49 -3.22 -11.87 -4.56
C ARG A 49 -3.83 -12.65 -5.70
N ILE A 50 -5.15 -12.51 -5.85
CA ILE A 50 -5.90 -13.15 -6.92
C ILE A 50 -6.29 -12.06 -7.94
N TYR A 51 -6.07 -12.37 -9.21
CA TYR A 51 -6.54 -11.62 -10.36
C TYR A 51 -7.51 -12.52 -11.11
N ASP A 52 -8.71 -12.04 -11.38
CA ASP A 52 -9.76 -12.82 -12.02
C ASP A 52 -10.43 -12.06 -13.16
N THR A 53 -10.89 -12.82 -14.15
CA THR A 53 -11.67 -12.29 -15.25
C THR A 53 -12.50 -13.36 -15.90
N GLU A 54 -13.62 -12.93 -16.47
CA GLU A 54 -14.53 -13.76 -17.22
C GLU A 54 -14.69 -13.23 -18.64
N ALA A 55 -14.87 -14.14 -19.60
CA ALA A 55 -15.27 -13.83 -20.95
C ALA A 55 -16.77 -13.54 -20.97
N LYS A 56 -17.14 -12.25 -21.08
CA LYS A 56 -18.54 -11.84 -21.08
C LYS A 56 -19.15 -12.02 -22.45
N GLN A 57 -20.40 -12.48 -22.47
CA GLN A 57 -21.24 -12.45 -23.66
C GLN A 57 -22.14 -11.22 -23.61
N TYR A 58 -22.08 -10.40 -24.65
CA TYR A 58 -22.89 -9.21 -24.77
C TYR A 58 -24.25 -9.51 -25.42
N PRO A 59 -25.30 -8.73 -25.15
CA PRO A 59 -26.64 -8.92 -25.74
C PRO A 59 -26.65 -8.95 -27.28
N GLY A 60 -25.66 -8.36 -27.94
CA GLY A 60 -25.48 -8.38 -29.40
C GLY A 60 -24.78 -9.63 -29.95
N GLY A 61 -24.64 -10.70 -29.16
CA GLY A 61 -24.00 -11.96 -29.57
C GLY A 61 -22.46 -11.93 -29.58
N MET A 62 -21.84 -10.75 -29.57
CA MET A 62 -20.40 -10.60 -29.44
C MET A 62 -19.90 -11.08 -28.07
N ARG A 63 -18.68 -11.62 -28.03
CA ARG A 63 -18.04 -12.15 -26.83
C ARG A 63 -16.64 -11.58 -26.65
N ASP A 64 -16.23 -11.49 -25.40
CA ASP A 64 -14.83 -11.29 -25.04
C ASP A 64 -14.01 -12.54 -25.40
N ASN A 65 -12.81 -12.32 -25.93
CA ASN A 65 -11.88 -13.40 -26.24
C ASN A 65 -10.62 -13.28 -25.36
N PHE A 66 -10.09 -14.43 -24.95
CA PHE A 66 -8.75 -14.53 -24.40
C PHE A 66 -7.81 -14.85 -25.55
N GLU A 67 -6.92 -13.91 -25.84
CA GLU A 67 -5.95 -13.96 -26.92
C GLU A 67 -4.84 -12.96 -26.59
N ILE A 68 -3.66 -13.14 -27.18
CA ILE A 68 -2.58 -12.15 -27.09
C ILE A 68 -2.95 -10.96 -27.99
N PRO A 69 -3.10 -9.74 -27.45
CA PRO A 69 -3.29 -8.56 -28.29
C PRO A 69 -2.02 -8.29 -29.11
N ASN A 70 -2.13 -8.15 -30.43
CA ASN A 70 -1.00 -7.77 -31.29
C ASN A 70 -1.07 -6.29 -31.67
N ALA A 71 0.08 -5.73 -32.06
CA ALA A 71 0.18 -4.37 -32.57
C ALA A 71 -0.42 -4.20 -33.98
N ASP A 72 -0.38 -5.27 -34.78
CA ASP A 72 -0.91 -5.29 -36.15
C ASP A 72 -2.44 -5.50 -36.20
N ASP A 73 -3.01 -6.03 -35.12
CA ASP A 73 -4.47 -6.16 -34.99
C ASP A 73 -5.08 -4.78 -34.72
N ASN A 74 -6.29 -4.51 -35.24
CA ASN A 74 -7.03 -3.26 -34.97
C ASN A 74 -7.56 -3.23 -33.53
N VAL A 75 -6.64 -3.20 -32.55
CA VAL A 75 -6.91 -3.23 -31.10
C VAL A 75 -6.55 -1.89 -30.48
N ARG A 76 -7.56 -1.19 -29.97
CA ARG A 76 -7.39 0.09 -29.30
C ARG A 76 -6.99 -0.11 -27.83
N GLY A 77 -5.97 0.61 -27.39
CA GLY A 77 -5.48 0.58 -26.00
C GLY A 77 -4.34 -0.42 -25.76
N TYR A 78 -3.68 -0.86 -26.84
CA TYR A 78 -2.49 -1.71 -26.78
C TYR A 78 -1.42 -1.15 -25.82
N LYS A 79 -0.94 -1.98 -24.91
CA LYS A 79 -0.02 -1.59 -23.83
C LYS A 79 1.47 -1.77 -24.17
N GLY A 80 1.77 -2.17 -25.41
CA GLY A 80 3.13 -2.40 -25.91
C GLY A 80 3.59 -3.85 -25.74
N GLU A 81 4.46 -4.33 -26.65
CA GLU A 81 4.90 -5.73 -26.73
C GLU A 81 5.50 -6.26 -25.42
N LYS A 82 6.29 -5.42 -24.73
CA LYS A 82 6.97 -5.80 -23.49
C LYS A 82 6.00 -6.23 -22.39
N ALA A 83 4.77 -5.71 -22.37
CA ALA A 83 3.80 -6.02 -21.34
C ALA A 83 3.17 -7.42 -21.52
N TYR A 84 3.13 -7.93 -22.75
CA TYR A 84 2.52 -9.23 -23.09
C TYR A 84 3.53 -10.37 -23.22
N ARG A 85 4.83 -10.10 -23.00
CA ARG A 85 5.93 -11.05 -23.16
C ARG A 85 5.81 -12.36 -22.37
N MET A 86 5.02 -12.37 -21.30
CA MET A 86 4.85 -13.51 -20.39
C MET A 86 3.62 -14.35 -20.72
N LEU A 87 2.82 -13.95 -21.73
CA LEU A 87 1.63 -14.68 -22.15
C LEU A 87 2.01 -15.85 -23.06
N GLU A 88 1.37 -16.99 -22.84
CA GLU A 88 1.41 -18.14 -23.73
C GLU A 88 0.37 -18.01 -24.87
N ASP A 89 0.32 -18.99 -25.76
CA ASP A 89 -0.52 -18.97 -26.97
C ASP A 89 -2.03 -18.79 -26.68
N ASP A 90 -2.49 -19.15 -25.48
CA ASP A 90 -3.87 -18.97 -25.03
C ASP A 90 -4.16 -17.57 -24.46
N GLY A 91 -3.16 -16.68 -24.45
CA GLY A 91 -3.24 -15.34 -23.89
C GLY A 91 -3.13 -15.31 -22.37
N ILE A 92 -2.66 -16.37 -21.71
CA ILE A 92 -2.55 -16.48 -20.26
C ILE A 92 -1.09 -16.65 -19.84
N VAL A 93 -0.73 -16.12 -18.67
CA VAL A 93 0.63 -16.29 -18.12
C VAL A 93 0.87 -17.71 -17.58
N ALA A 94 2.08 -18.24 -17.80
CA ALA A 94 2.49 -19.55 -17.28
C ALA A 94 2.66 -19.55 -15.75
N THR A 95 2.46 -20.70 -15.10
CA THR A 95 2.79 -20.88 -13.68
C THR A 95 4.30 -20.73 -13.45
N GLU A 96 4.69 -20.27 -12.26
CA GLU A 96 6.08 -19.98 -11.87
C GLU A 96 6.76 -18.85 -12.66
N SER A 97 6.01 -18.08 -13.44
CA SER A 97 6.50 -16.87 -14.09
C SER A 97 6.72 -15.73 -13.09
N GLY A 98 7.90 -15.11 -13.11
CA GLY A 98 8.20 -13.89 -12.35
C GLY A 98 7.58 -12.66 -13.01
N VAL A 99 6.68 -11.99 -12.32
CA VAL A 99 5.89 -10.86 -12.86
C VAL A 99 6.17 -9.58 -12.07
N ILE A 100 6.25 -8.46 -12.79
CA ILE A 100 6.44 -7.13 -12.23
C ILE A 100 5.27 -6.20 -12.60
N GLY A 101 5.15 -5.09 -11.88
CA GLY A 101 4.12 -4.10 -12.12
C GLY A 101 4.10 -3.63 -13.58
N GLY A 102 2.94 -3.74 -14.22
CA GLY A 102 2.77 -3.43 -15.64
C GLY A 102 2.76 -4.65 -16.57
N ASP A 103 3.25 -5.82 -16.15
CA ASP A 103 3.12 -7.06 -16.92
C ASP A 103 1.65 -7.49 -16.96
N ILE A 104 1.22 -8.05 -18.09
CA ILE A 104 -0.12 -8.60 -18.31
C ILE A 104 -0.15 -10.06 -17.89
N LEU A 105 -1.15 -10.41 -17.07
CA LEU A 105 -1.41 -11.77 -16.63
C LEU A 105 -2.44 -12.48 -17.52
N ILE A 106 -3.42 -11.71 -17.99
CA ILE A 106 -4.53 -12.23 -18.81
C ILE A 106 -4.75 -11.29 -19.98
N GLY A 107 -4.36 -11.74 -21.17
CA GLY A 107 -4.67 -11.13 -22.45
C GLY A 107 -6.15 -11.25 -22.74
N LYS A 108 -6.83 -10.10 -22.87
CA LYS A 108 -8.27 -10.05 -23.09
C LYS A 108 -8.63 -8.96 -24.08
N THR A 109 -9.35 -9.33 -25.13
CA THR A 109 -9.90 -8.40 -26.10
C THR A 109 -11.43 -8.36 -25.97
N SER A 110 -11.98 -7.15 -25.95
CA SER A 110 -13.41 -6.91 -25.86
C SER A 110 -13.93 -6.20 -27.12
N PRO A 111 -15.17 -6.49 -27.54
CA PRO A 111 -15.81 -5.75 -28.62
C PRO A 111 -15.98 -4.25 -28.28
N PRO A 112 -16.16 -3.39 -29.31
CA PRO A 112 -16.43 -1.98 -29.11
C PRO A 112 -17.77 -1.78 -28.38
N ARG A 113 -17.87 -0.73 -27.56
CA ARG A 113 -19.10 -0.42 -26.79
C ARG A 113 -20.18 0.17 -27.68
N PHE A 114 -19.77 0.93 -28.70
CA PHE A 114 -20.63 1.60 -29.67
C PHE A 114 -20.08 1.32 -31.07
N MET A 115 -20.93 0.83 -31.98
CA MET A 115 -20.53 0.49 -33.36
C MET A 115 -20.46 1.72 -34.28
N GLU A 116 -21.08 2.85 -33.91
CA GLU A 116 -21.34 3.96 -34.85
C GLU A 116 -20.38 5.16 -34.75
N GLU A 117 -19.60 5.32 -33.69
CA GLU A 117 -18.87 6.59 -33.44
C GLU A 117 -17.63 6.85 -34.33
N TYR A 118 -17.12 5.87 -35.10
CA TYR A 118 -15.78 5.97 -35.73
C TYR A 118 -15.74 5.72 -37.24
N LYS A 119 -16.86 5.97 -37.95
CA LYS A 119 -16.92 5.76 -39.42
C LYS A 119 -16.12 6.75 -40.27
N GLU A 120 -15.55 7.83 -39.70
CA GLU A 120 -14.98 8.90 -40.52
C GLU A 120 -13.60 8.56 -41.15
N PHE A 121 -12.82 7.58 -40.66
CA PHE A 121 -11.47 7.31 -41.20
C PHE A 121 -10.93 5.86 -41.23
N GLU A 122 -11.65 4.84 -40.74
CA GLU A 122 -11.10 3.47 -40.70
C GLU A 122 -11.67 2.53 -41.80
N THR A 123 -10.79 2.01 -42.65
CA THR A 123 -11.10 1.05 -43.74
C THR A 123 -11.14 -0.41 -43.27
N SER A 124 -10.74 -0.70 -42.01
CA SER A 124 -10.43 -2.06 -41.54
C SER A 124 -11.29 -2.48 -40.34
N GLY A 125 -12.50 -2.96 -40.60
CA GLY A 125 -13.34 -3.71 -39.65
C GLY A 125 -13.71 -3.02 -38.31
N PRO A 126 -14.48 -3.69 -37.44
CA PRO A 126 -14.76 -3.18 -36.09
C PRO A 126 -13.52 -3.34 -35.20
N TYR A 127 -12.99 -2.23 -34.70
CA TYR A 127 -11.87 -2.24 -33.75
C TYR A 127 -12.25 -2.98 -32.45
N ARG A 128 -11.37 -3.84 -31.96
CA ARG A 128 -11.49 -4.43 -30.61
C ARG A 128 -10.78 -3.53 -29.61
N ARG A 129 -11.06 -3.70 -28.32
CA ARG A 129 -10.39 -2.97 -27.24
C ARG A 129 -9.62 -3.93 -26.36
N ASP A 130 -8.43 -3.52 -25.97
CA ASP A 130 -7.68 -4.23 -24.96
C ASP A 130 -8.30 -4.00 -23.57
N THR A 131 -8.82 -5.07 -22.97
CA THR A 131 -9.32 -5.11 -21.59
C THR A 131 -8.50 -6.07 -20.72
N SER A 132 -7.27 -6.35 -21.13
CA SER A 132 -6.33 -7.23 -20.44
C SER A 132 -6.06 -6.80 -19.01
N ILE A 133 -5.90 -7.79 -18.14
CA ILE A 133 -5.61 -7.60 -16.72
C ILE A 133 -4.13 -7.83 -16.48
N GLY A 134 -3.50 -6.82 -15.88
CA GLY A 134 -2.11 -6.86 -15.48
C GLY A 134 -1.92 -6.75 -13.98
N VAL A 135 -0.69 -7.01 -13.57
CA VAL A 135 -0.23 -6.79 -12.20
C VAL A 135 -0.34 -5.31 -11.87
N ARG A 136 -0.65 -4.99 -10.61
CA ARG A 136 -0.70 -3.59 -10.19
C ARG A 136 0.70 -2.97 -10.31
N PRO A 137 0.83 -1.68 -10.70
CA PRO A 137 2.13 -1.08 -11.00
C PRO A 137 3.17 -1.15 -9.86
N SER A 138 2.70 -1.20 -8.62
CA SER A 138 3.53 -1.18 -7.42
C SER A 138 3.74 -2.57 -6.79
N GLU A 139 3.33 -3.63 -7.48
CA GLU A 139 3.37 -5.00 -6.97
C GLU A 139 4.27 -5.84 -7.87
N HIS A 140 4.86 -6.87 -7.28
CA HIS A 140 5.68 -7.88 -7.96
C HIS A 140 5.40 -9.23 -7.32
N GLY A 141 5.78 -10.31 -7.98
CA GLY A 141 5.63 -11.65 -7.42
C GLY A 141 5.86 -12.73 -8.46
N VAL A 142 5.50 -13.94 -8.09
CA VAL A 142 5.57 -15.13 -8.94
C VAL A 142 4.17 -15.69 -9.09
N VAL A 143 3.80 -16.10 -10.30
CA VAL A 143 2.52 -16.76 -10.55
C VAL A 143 2.55 -18.14 -9.87
N ASP A 144 1.61 -18.38 -8.96
CA ASP A 144 1.56 -19.60 -8.15
C ASP A 144 0.58 -20.63 -8.73
N THR A 145 -0.63 -20.19 -9.08
CA THR A 145 -1.64 -21.11 -9.62
C THR A 145 -2.52 -20.37 -10.61
N VAL A 146 -2.71 -20.98 -11.78
CA VAL A 146 -3.65 -20.54 -12.81
C VAL A 146 -4.80 -21.53 -12.82
N VAL A 147 -6.01 -21.05 -12.55
CA VAL A 147 -7.23 -21.86 -12.56
C VAL A 147 -8.11 -21.39 -13.70
N MET A 148 -8.35 -22.27 -14.67
CA MET A 148 -9.38 -22.09 -15.68
C MET A 148 -10.66 -22.77 -15.20
N THR A 149 -11.77 -22.05 -15.23
CA THR A 149 -13.10 -22.56 -14.89
C THR A 149 -14.16 -21.97 -15.84
N GLN A 150 -15.40 -22.41 -15.70
CA GLN A 150 -16.55 -21.80 -16.37
C GLN A 150 -17.40 -21.06 -15.34
N SER A 151 -17.84 -19.86 -15.70
CA SER A 151 -18.83 -19.11 -14.93
C SER A 151 -20.19 -19.81 -15.00
N ASN A 152 -21.11 -19.45 -14.10
CA ASN A 152 -22.48 -19.97 -14.10
C ASN A 152 -23.22 -19.67 -15.42
N GLU A 153 -22.81 -18.60 -16.12
CA GLU A 153 -23.36 -18.20 -17.43
C GLU A 153 -22.69 -18.92 -18.62
N GLY A 154 -21.78 -19.88 -18.36
CA GLY A 154 -21.06 -20.63 -19.39
C GLY A 154 -19.86 -19.90 -20.02
N GLY A 155 -19.56 -18.67 -19.59
CA GLY A 155 -18.37 -17.93 -20.01
C GLY A 155 -17.10 -18.56 -19.44
N LYS A 156 -16.03 -18.65 -20.25
CA LYS A 156 -14.69 -19.04 -19.76
C LYS A 156 -14.21 -18.02 -18.73
N MET A 157 -13.66 -18.48 -17.62
CA MET A 157 -13.14 -17.65 -16.52
C MET A 157 -11.74 -18.11 -16.14
N TYR A 158 -10.84 -17.15 -15.92
CA TYR A 158 -9.50 -17.40 -15.40
C TYR A 158 -9.35 -16.73 -14.03
N LYS A 159 -8.78 -17.47 -13.08
CA LYS A 159 -8.36 -16.97 -11.77
C LYS A 159 -6.89 -17.27 -11.58
N ILE A 160 -6.08 -16.23 -11.44
CA ILE A 160 -4.63 -16.32 -11.32
C ILE A 160 -4.24 -15.85 -9.94
N ARG A 161 -3.59 -16.73 -9.19
CA ARG A 161 -3.00 -16.41 -7.89
C ARG A 161 -1.52 -16.08 -8.09
N VAL A 162 -1.13 -14.88 -7.68
CA VAL A 162 0.26 -14.41 -7.63
C VAL A 162 0.69 -14.40 -6.17
N ARG A 163 1.86 -14.99 -5.89
CA ARG A 163 2.48 -14.99 -4.56
C ARG A 163 3.68 -14.04 -4.54
N ASP A 164 3.83 -13.35 -3.42
CA ASP A 164 4.93 -12.42 -3.18
C ASP A 164 5.60 -12.79 -1.85
N MET A 165 6.92 -13.01 -1.87
CA MET A 165 7.68 -13.36 -0.68
C MET A 165 8.05 -12.08 0.08
N ARG A 166 7.38 -11.86 1.21
CA ARG A 166 7.58 -10.70 2.08
C ARG A 166 8.57 -11.03 3.18
N ILE A 167 9.83 -10.66 2.96
CA ILE A 167 10.86 -10.62 4.00
C ILE A 167 10.60 -9.39 4.88
N PRO A 168 10.68 -9.50 6.22
CA PRO A 168 10.61 -8.34 7.12
C PRO A 168 11.55 -7.21 6.71
N GLU A 169 10.99 -6.01 6.54
CA GLU A 169 11.73 -4.80 6.20
C GLU A 169 11.39 -3.64 7.14
N ILE A 170 12.25 -2.62 7.15
CA ILE A 170 12.08 -1.43 8.01
C ILE A 170 10.73 -0.78 7.70
N GLY A 171 9.92 -0.55 8.72
CA GLY A 171 8.54 -0.06 8.55
C GLY A 171 7.46 -1.13 8.73
N ASP A 172 7.81 -2.42 8.70
CA ASP A 172 6.86 -3.50 9.02
C ASP A 172 6.45 -3.45 10.50
N LYS A 173 5.18 -3.79 10.75
CA LYS A 173 4.60 -3.71 12.09
C LYS A 173 4.53 -5.08 12.77
N PHE A 174 4.91 -5.11 14.04
CA PHE A 174 4.91 -6.28 14.90
C PHE A 174 4.16 -5.99 16.19
N ALA A 175 3.65 -7.02 16.84
CA ALA A 175 3.00 -6.89 18.14
C ALA A 175 3.25 -8.10 19.04
N SER A 176 3.35 -7.84 20.34
CA SER A 176 3.21 -8.88 21.36
C SER A 176 1.73 -9.16 21.66
N ARG A 177 1.45 -10.25 22.38
CA ARG A 177 0.11 -10.59 22.87
C ARG A 177 -0.47 -9.58 23.88
N HIS A 178 0.37 -8.70 24.42
CA HIS A 178 0.01 -7.74 25.47
C HIS A 178 -0.20 -6.32 24.93
N GLY A 179 -0.48 -6.17 23.63
CA GLY A 179 -0.78 -4.87 23.02
C GLY A 179 0.45 -3.99 22.78
N GLN A 180 1.67 -4.52 23.01
CA GLN A 180 2.91 -3.83 22.67
C GLN A 180 3.15 -3.92 21.17
N LYS A 181 2.54 -3.00 20.42
CA LYS A 181 2.74 -2.83 18.99
C LYS A 181 3.95 -1.93 18.73
N GLY A 182 4.72 -2.28 17.72
CA GLY A 182 5.87 -1.50 17.30
C GLY A 182 6.20 -1.68 15.83
N VAL A 183 6.95 -0.72 15.29
CA VAL A 183 7.42 -0.74 13.91
C VAL A 183 8.91 -1.10 13.93
N LEU A 184 9.35 -1.92 12.97
CA LEU A 184 10.76 -2.22 12.81
C LEU A 184 11.54 -0.94 12.47
N GLY A 185 12.37 -0.47 13.40
CA GLY A 185 13.21 0.72 13.25
C GLY A 185 14.51 0.42 12.52
N ILE A 186 15.22 -0.65 12.91
CA ILE A 186 16.44 -1.10 12.25
C ILE A 186 16.60 -2.62 12.30
N LEU A 187 17.19 -3.18 11.25
CA LEU A 187 17.71 -4.55 11.24
C LEU A 187 19.18 -4.52 11.68
N ALA A 188 19.42 -4.79 12.96
CA ALA A 188 20.77 -4.81 13.52
C ALA A 188 21.50 -6.09 13.11
N LYS A 189 22.80 -5.97 12.79
CA LYS A 189 23.61 -7.14 12.48
C LYS A 189 23.88 -7.96 13.74
N GLN A 190 23.97 -9.28 13.59
CA GLN A 190 24.22 -10.19 14.70
C GLN A 190 25.54 -9.89 15.44
N GLU A 191 26.57 -9.41 14.73
CA GLU A 191 27.86 -8.99 15.29
C GLU A 191 27.77 -7.78 16.22
N ASP A 192 26.84 -6.86 15.96
CA ASP A 192 26.67 -5.61 16.73
C ASP A 192 25.74 -5.80 17.93
N LEU A 193 24.99 -6.89 17.98
CA LEU A 193 23.98 -7.11 19.00
C LEU A 193 24.60 -7.53 20.34
N PRO A 194 24.02 -7.07 21.45
CA PRO A 194 24.47 -7.50 22.76
C PRO A 194 24.19 -8.98 22.98
N TYR A 195 25.06 -9.65 23.73
CA TYR A 195 24.97 -11.08 24.02
C TYR A 195 25.14 -11.37 25.52
N THR A 196 24.56 -12.46 26.00
CA THR A 196 24.71 -12.90 27.40
C THR A 196 26.01 -13.70 27.62
N GLU A 197 26.39 -13.97 28.87
CA GLU A 197 27.53 -14.83 29.22
C GLU A 197 27.48 -16.22 28.54
N GLN A 198 26.27 -16.73 28.30
CA GLN A 198 26.04 -18.01 27.64
C GLN A 198 26.01 -17.93 26.11
N GLY A 199 26.24 -16.74 25.54
CA GLY A 199 26.20 -16.50 24.09
C GLY A 199 24.79 -16.33 23.51
N ILE A 200 23.77 -16.12 24.35
CA ILE A 200 22.41 -15.88 23.88
C ILE A 200 22.34 -14.46 23.30
N GLN A 201 21.86 -14.34 22.07
CA GLN A 201 21.61 -13.07 21.40
C GLN A 201 20.11 -12.86 21.21
N PRO A 202 19.59 -11.65 21.48
CA PRO A 202 18.18 -11.36 21.32
C PRO A 202 17.77 -11.31 19.84
N ASP A 203 16.55 -11.75 19.56
CA ASP A 203 15.90 -11.59 18.26
C ASP A 203 15.24 -10.21 18.14
N VAL A 204 14.67 -9.73 19.26
CA VAL A 204 13.96 -8.44 19.36
C VAL A 204 14.53 -7.63 20.52
N LEU A 205 14.83 -6.35 20.29
CA LEU A 205 15.14 -5.40 21.35
C LEU A 205 14.03 -4.38 21.48
N ILE A 206 13.55 -4.20 22.70
CA ILE A 206 12.49 -3.26 23.05
C ILE A 206 13.05 -2.23 24.01
N ASN A 207 12.61 -0.99 23.86
CA ASN A 207 13.00 0.07 24.76
C ASN A 207 12.34 -0.08 26.14
N PRO A 208 13.12 0.02 27.24
CA PRO A 208 12.59 -0.03 28.60
C PRO A 208 11.48 1.00 28.90
N HIS A 209 11.48 2.16 28.25
CA HIS A 209 10.49 3.23 28.47
C HIS A 209 9.05 2.81 28.11
N ALA A 210 8.88 1.74 27.33
CA ALA A 210 7.57 1.23 26.97
C ALA A 210 6.80 0.54 28.11
N PHE A 211 7.49 0.01 29.13
CA PHE A 211 6.85 -0.79 30.18
C PHE A 211 6.22 0.05 31.30
N PRO A 212 6.90 1.06 31.89
CA PRO A 212 6.33 1.83 33.00
C PRO A 212 5.06 2.61 32.61
N SER A 213 5.03 3.13 31.38
CA SER A 213 3.91 3.92 30.87
C SER A 213 2.67 3.09 30.55
N ARG A 214 2.84 1.83 30.15
CA ARG A 214 1.75 0.94 29.70
C ARG A 214 1.26 -0.06 30.74
N MET A 215 1.99 -0.22 31.84
CA MET A 215 1.65 -1.15 32.92
C MET A 215 1.46 -2.60 32.42
N THR A 216 2.18 -3.02 31.38
CA THR A 216 2.08 -4.34 30.74
C THR A 216 2.89 -5.41 31.49
N VAL A 217 2.60 -5.59 32.79
CA VAL A 217 3.29 -6.57 33.64
C VAL A 217 3.15 -8.00 33.11
N GLY A 218 2.02 -8.30 32.46
CA GLY A 218 1.79 -9.60 31.83
C GLY A 218 2.87 -10.00 30.82
N MET A 219 3.44 -9.05 30.09
CA MET A 219 4.52 -9.33 29.13
C MET A 219 5.83 -9.70 29.84
N MET A 220 6.12 -9.08 30.99
CA MET A 220 7.28 -9.47 31.81
C MET A 220 7.07 -10.87 32.41
N MET A 221 5.86 -11.19 32.89
CA MET A 221 5.53 -12.53 33.37
C MET A 221 5.63 -13.56 32.24
N GLU A 222 5.09 -13.27 31.05
CA GLU A 222 5.20 -14.12 29.86
C GLU A 222 6.67 -14.39 29.51
N SER A 223 7.51 -13.36 29.55
CA SER A 223 8.94 -13.47 29.22
C SER A 223 9.69 -14.43 30.15
N VAL A 224 9.46 -14.33 31.47
CA VAL A 224 10.10 -15.20 32.46
C VAL A 224 9.52 -16.62 32.39
N CYS A 225 8.20 -16.76 32.24
CA CYS A 225 7.55 -18.05 32.06
C CYS A 225 8.00 -18.75 30.77
N GLY A 226 8.13 -18.01 29.66
CA GLY A 226 8.58 -18.53 28.37
C GLY A 226 10.01 -19.06 28.46
N LYS A 227 10.88 -18.33 29.16
CA LYS A 227 12.25 -18.78 29.45
C LYS A 227 12.26 -20.07 30.29
N ALA A 228 11.49 -20.12 31.38
CA ALA A 228 11.40 -21.31 32.20
C ALA A 228 10.77 -22.51 31.44
N ALA A 229 9.81 -22.26 30.55
CA ALA A 229 9.21 -23.30 29.69
C ALA A 229 10.25 -23.90 28.73
N ALA A 230 11.10 -23.05 28.14
CA ALA A 230 12.16 -23.49 27.25
C ALA A 230 13.17 -24.39 27.99
N LEU A 231 13.50 -24.07 29.24
CA LEU A 231 14.41 -24.85 30.08
C LEU A 231 13.79 -26.16 30.59
N ARG A 232 12.54 -26.12 31.08
CA ARG A 232 11.81 -27.31 31.56
C ARG A 232 11.46 -28.29 30.43
N GLY A 233 11.43 -27.83 29.18
CA GLY A 233 11.00 -28.62 28.03
C GLY A 233 9.49 -28.91 28.01
N LYS A 234 8.69 -28.18 28.79
CA LYS A 234 7.23 -28.33 28.87
C LYS A 234 6.57 -26.97 28.94
N GLN A 235 5.50 -26.80 28.17
CA GLN A 235 4.70 -25.58 28.15
C GLN A 235 4.12 -25.25 29.53
N PHE A 236 3.98 -23.96 29.82
CA PHE A 236 3.32 -23.46 31.01
C PHE A 236 1.84 -23.20 30.73
N ASP A 237 0.97 -23.54 31.67
CA ASP A 237 -0.43 -23.12 31.62
C ASP A 237 -0.57 -21.68 32.13
N GLY A 238 -0.85 -20.76 31.20
CA GLY A 238 -1.12 -19.35 31.47
C GLY A 238 -2.61 -18.99 31.54
N SER A 239 -3.49 -19.98 31.72
CA SER A 239 -4.94 -19.74 31.80
C SER A 239 -5.29 -18.80 32.95
N ALA A 240 -6.20 -17.85 32.68
CA ALA A 240 -6.59 -16.86 33.68
C ALA A 240 -7.13 -17.53 34.96
N PHE A 241 -6.62 -17.09 36.12
CA PHE A 241 -6.97 -17.55 37.47
C PHE A 241 -6.62 -19.00 37.84
N VAL A 242 -6.42 -19.89 36.86
CA VAL A 242 -6.18 -21.34 37.08
C VAL A 242 -4.76 -21.78 36.70
N GLY A 243 -3.99 -20.90 36.04
CA GLY A 243 -2.64 -21.21 35.56
C GLY A 243 -1.61 -21.51 36.66
N GLU A 244 -0.44 -21.98 36.21
CA GLU A 244 0.69 -22.30 37.09
C GLU A 244 1.18 -21.05 37.84
N LYS A 245 1.52 -21.20 39.13
CA LYS A 245 2.03 -20.10 39.96
C LYS A 245 3.47 -19.74 39.60
N MET A 246 3.80 -18.45 39.74
CA MET A 246 5.16 -17.93 39.49
C MET A 246 6.23 -18.52 40.44
N ASP A 247 5.85 -19.06 41.59
CA ASP A 247 6.79 -19.73 42.50
C ASP A 247 7.47 -20.94 41.85
N ILE A 248 6.72 -21.68 41.00
CA ILE A 248 7.26 -22.83 40.24
C ILE A 248 8.31 -22.34 39.23
N VAL A 249 8.05 -21.20 38.59
CA VAL A 249 8.97 -20.57 37.62
C VAL A 249 10.27 -20.18 38.31
N LYS A 250 10.19 -19.64 39.53
CA LYS A 250 11.36 -19.35 40.36
C LYS A 250 12.20 -20.58 40.64
N ASP A 251 11.59 -21.66 41.12
CA ASP A 251 12.31 -22.90 41.44
C ASP A 251 13.02 -23.50 40.21
N ILE A 252 12.42 -23.40 39.03
CA ILE A 252 13.01 -23.89 37.77
C ILE A 252 14.20 -23.03 37.37
N LEU A 253 14.05 -21.70 37.38
CA LEU A 253 15.13 -20.80 37.00
C LEU A 253 16.32 -20.91 37.95
N ASP A 254 16.07 -20.98 39.26
CA ASP A 254 17.12 -21.11 40.27
C ASP A 254 17.88 -22.44 40.13
N LYS A 255 17.20 -23.54 39.77
CA LYS A 255 17.84 -24.85 39.49
C LYS A 255 18.76 -24.83 38.27
N GLU A 256 18.36 -24.09 37.24
CA GLU A 256 19.13 -23.95 35.99
C GLU A 256 20.16 -22.81 36.05
N GLY A 257 20.36 -22.20 37.22
CA GLY A 257 21.36 -21.15 37.44
C GLY A 257 20.99 -19.77 36.88
N PHE A 258 19.72 -19.54 36.54
CA PHE A 258 19.23 -18.23 36.10
C PHE A 258 18.56 -17.47 37.24
N LYS A 259 18.69 -16.14 37.23
CA LYS A 259 17.97 -15.30 38.19
C LYS A 259 16.48 -15.27 37.90
N TYR A 260 15.66 -15.46 38.93
CA TYR A 260 14.21 -15.28 38.85
C TYR A 260 13.76 -13.92 38.31
N SER A 261 14.55 -12.87 38.53
CA SER A 261 14.26 -11.53 38.01
C SER A 261 14.28 -11.45 36.48
N GLY A 262 14.73 -12.50 35.78
CA GLY A 262 14.92 -12.51 34.33
C GLY A 262 16.08 -11.63 33.86
N LYS A 263 16.85 -11.06 34.79
CA LYS A 263 18.00 -10.21 34.49
C LYS A 263 19.27 -11.04 34.36
N GLU A 264 20.04 -10.74 33.33
CA GLU A 264 21.33 -11.36 33.04
C GLU A 264 22.39 -10.30 32.76
N LYS A 265 23.66 -10.67 32.96
CA LYS A 265 24.78 -9.83 32.54
C LYS A 265 24.92 -9.96 31.03
N MET A 266 24.93 -8.83 30.35
CA MET A 266 25.11 -8.76 28.89
C MET A 266 26.38 -7.97 28.56
N TYR A 267 26.92 -8.27 27.38
CA TYR A 267 28.10 -7.62 26.81
C TYR A 267 27.69 -6.89 25.54
N ASP A 268 28.31 -5.75 25.30
CA ASP A 268 28.18 -5.02 24.05
C ASP A 268 28.89 -5.79 22.92
N GLY A 269 28.17 -6.11 21.85
CA GLY A 269 28.70 -6.81 20.68
C GLY A 269 29.81 -6.05 19.96
N ARG A 270 29.83 -4.72 20.06
CA ARG A 270 30.81 -3.87 19.36
C ARG A 270 32.11 -3.71 20.12
N THR A 271 32.03 -3.46 21.43
CA THR A 271 33.20 -3.17 22.26
C THR A 271 33.68 -4.37 23.07
N GLY A 272 32.85 -5.41 23.24
CA GLY A 272 33.12 -6.56 24.09
C GLY A 272 33.06 -6.27 25.59
N LYS A 273 32.76 -5.02 25.99
CA LYS A 273 32.65 -4.64 27.41
C LYS A 273 31.31 -5.10 27.97
N SER A 274 31.31 -5.53 29.23
CA SER A 274 30.06 -5.81 29.94
C SER A 274 29.31 -4.52 30.24
N PHE A 275 27.98 -4.54 30.15
CA PHE A 275 27.18 -3.44 30.68
C PHE A 275 27.31 -3.35 32.20
N GLU A 276 27.24 -2.13 32.73
CA GLU A 276 27.27 -1.88 34.18
C GLU A 276 25.98 -2.37 34.86
N VAL A 277 24.89 -2.51 34.10
CA VAL A 277 23.58 -2.95 34.57
C VAL A 277 23.20 -4.30 33.99
N GLU A 278 22.46 -5.08 34.78
CA GLU A 278 21.88 -6.33 34.30
C GLU A 278 20.65 -6.05 33.43
N THR A 279 20.59 -6.74 32.30
CA THR A 279 19.55 -6.54 31.29
C THR A 279 18.50 -7.63 31.41
N PHE A 280 17.23 -7.26 31.30
CA PHE A 280 16.14 -8.22 31.31
C PHE A 280 16.03 -8.91 29.94
N ILE A 281 16.07 -10.23 29.93
CA ILE A 281 15.95 -11.06 28.73
C ILE A 281 15.04 -12.27 29.01
N GLY A 282 14.20 -12.61 28.02
CA GLY A 282 13.38 -13.82 28.09
C GLY A 282 12.68 -14.11 26.77
N VAL A 283 11.71 -15.01 26.80
CA VAL A 283 11.07 -15.55 25.58
C VAL A 283 9.63 -15.08 25.52
N VAL A 284 9.26 -14.35 24.47
CA VAL A 284 7.92 -13.78 24.29
C VAL A 284 7.38 -14.18 22.93
N TYR A 285 6.08 -14.47 22.86
CA TYR A 285 5.39 -14.76 21.60
C TYR A 285 5.06 -13.46 20.85
N TYR A 286 5.65 -13.32 19.66
CA TYR A 286 5.47 -12.17 18.79
C TYR A 286 4.69 -12.52 17.52
N GLN A 287 3.95 -11.54 17.02
CA GLN A 287 3.14 -11.64 15.82
C GLN A 287 3.58 -10.57 14.82
N LYS A 288 3.79 -10.97 13.56
CA LYS A 288 3.93 -10.04 12.44
C LYS A 288 2.53 -9.63 12.00
N LEU A 289 2.25 -8.33 11.97
CA LEU A 289 0.96 -7.83 11.51
C LEU A 289 0.95 -7.70 9.98
N HIS A 290 -0.23 -7.76 9.39
CA HIS A 290 -0.43 -7.56 7.95
C HIS A 290 -0.17 -6.10 7.48
N HIS A 291 0.19 -5.20 8.40
CA HIS A 291 0.55 -3.82 8.08
C HIS A 291 2.03 -3.76 7.66
N MET A 292 2.27 -4.05 6.37
CA MET A 292 3.60 -4.01 5.75
C MET A 292 3.83 -2.68 5.05
N VAL A 293 5.07 -2.19 5.07
CA VAL A 293 5.41 -0.89 4.44
C VAL A 293 5.29 -0.93 2.92
N SER A 294 5.62 -2.07 2.30
CA SER A 294 5.46 -2.34 0.87
C SER A 294 4.07 -1.97 0.35
N ASP A 295 3.04 -2.17 1.18
CA ASP A 295 1.63 -1.96 0.84
C ASP A 295 1.16 -0.53 1.12
N LYS A 296 1.96 0.28 1.80
CA LYS A 296 1.65 1.68 2.15
C LYS A 296 2.36 2.70 1.27
N ILE A 297 3.61 2.43 0.90
CA ILE A 297 4.40 3.37 0.10
C ILE A 297 3.76 3.59 -1.28
N HIS A 298 3.50 4.84 -1.62
CA HIS A 298 3.11 5.24 -2.96
C HIS A 298 3.52 6.69 -3.19
N ALA A 299 3.90 6.98 -4.44
CA ALA A 299 4.26 8.31 -4.88
C ALA A 299 3.65 8.55 -6.25
N ARG A 300 3.31 9.81 -6.53
CA ARG A 300 2.75 10.25 -7.79
C ARG A 300 3.47 11.52 -8.23
N ALA A 301 4.04 11.49 -9.43
CA ALA A 301 4.56 12.68 -10.09
C ALA A 301 3.45 13.32 -10.95
N ARG A 302 3.13 12.69 -12.07
CA ARG A 302 1.96 13.01 -12.91
C ARG A 302 1.25 11.70 -13.25
N GLY A 303 -0.05 11.76 -13.47
CA GLY A 303 -0.84 10.56 -13.68
C GLY A 303 -2.19 10.87 -14.30
N GLN A 304 -2.99 9.82 -14.46
CA GLN A 304 -4.34 9.95 -14.98
C GLN A 304 -5.19 10.87 -14.10
N VAL A 305 -6.09 11.58 -14.75
CA VAL A 305 -7.06 12.48 -14.12
C VAL A 305 -8.45 11.95 -14.32
N GLN A 306 -9.34 12.27 -13.39
CA GLN A 306 -10.75 11.97 -13.52
C GLN A 306 -11.35 12.78 -14.70
N MET A 307 -12.14 12.14 -15.56
CA MET A 307 -12.65 12.79 -16.77
C MET A 307 -13.54 14.00 -16.47
N LEU A 308 -14.37 13.92 -15.42
CA LEU A 308 -15.29 15.00 -15.06
C LEU A 308 -14.56 16.22 -14.53
N THR A 309 -13.77 16.07 -13.47
CA THR A 309 -13.14 17.18 -12.73
C THR A 309 -11.76 17.54 -13.22
N LYS A 310 -11.14 16.71 -14.07
CA LYS A 310 -9.73 16.78 -14.46
C LYS A 310 -8.74 16.78 -13.29
N GLN A 311 -9.18 16.37 -12.10
CA GLN A 311 -8.33 16.24 -10.93
C GLN A 311 -7.63 14.88 -10.89
N PRO A 312 -6.51 14.76 -10.17
CA PRO A 312 -5.88 13.49 -9.86
C PRO A 312 -6.88 12.42 -9.40
N THR A 313 -6.76 11.21 -9.95
CA THR A 313 -7.50 10.04 -9.48
C THR A 313 -7.24 9.73 -8.00
N GLU A 314 -8.17 9.04 -7.35
CA GLU A 314 -7.99 8.53 -5.99
C GLU A 314 -7.47 7.09 -5.97
N GLY A 315 -6.68 6.77 -4.95
CA GLY A 315 -6.25 5.41 -4.62
C GLY A 315 -5.01 4.91 -5.36
N ARG A 316 -4.12 4.21 -4.63
CA ARG A 316 -2.86 3.65 -5.14
C ARG A 316 -3.02 2.76 -6.37
N ALA A 317 -4.07 1.93 -6.41
CA ALA A 317 -4.30 1.01 -7.52
C ALA A 317 -4.50 1.71 -8.88
N ARG A 318 -4.90 2.99 -8.86
CA ARG A 318 -5.10 3.84 -10.05
C ARG A 318 -4.02 4.92 -10.20
N GLY A 319 -2.90 4.79 -9.49
CA GLY A 319 -1.86 5.82 -9.44
C GLY A 319 -2.39 7.14 -8.87
N GLY A 320 -3.33 7.06 -7.93
CA GLY A 320 -3.99 8.22 -7.36
C GLY A 320 -3.06 9.14 -6.56
N GLY A 321 -3.44 10.41 -6.47
CA GLY A 321 -2.72 11.41 -5.67
C GLY A 321 -3.14 11.41 -4.20
N LEU A 322 -2.44 12.20 -3.40
CA LEU A 322 -2.86 12.54 -2.05
C LEU A 322 -3.85 13.70 -2.10
N ARG A 323 -4.89 13.63 -1.26
CA ARG A 323 -5.86 14.70 -1.14
C ARG A 323 -5.31 15.78 -0.21
N PHE A 324 -5.27 17.01 -0.72
CA PHE A 324 -4.97 18.19 0.08
C PHE A 324 -6.29 18.78 0.58
N GLY A 325 -6.53 18.68 1.89
CA GLY A 325 -7.79 19.08 2.52
C GLY A 325 -7.79 20.52 3.03
N GLU A 326 -8.87 20.87 3.71
CA GLU A 326 -9.04 22.20 4.31
C GLU A 326 -8.06 22.45 5.45
N MET A 327 -7.76 21.44 6.26
CA MET A 327 -6.81 21.56 7.37
C MET A 327 -5.39 21.80 6.85
N GLU A 328 -4.97 21.08 5.80
CA GLU A 328 -3.66 21.28 5.19
C GLU A 328 -3.54 22.66 4.54
N ARG A 329 -4.63 23.17 3.93
CA ARG A 329 -4.71 24.55 3.44
C ARG A 329 -4.52 25.54 4.56
N ASP A 330 -5.25 25.37 5.66
CA ASP A 330 -5.23 26.31 6.77
C ASP A 330 -3.86 26.35 7.46
N CYS A 331 -3.13 25.23 7.49
CA CYS A 331 -1.73 25.22 7.89
C CYS A 331 -0.87 26.15 7.00
N LEU A 332 -0.99 26.08 5.67
CA LEU A 332 -0.22 26.95 4.76
C LEU A 332 -0.61 28.43 4.91
N ILE A 333 -1.89 28.71 5.16
CA ILE A 333 -2.38 30.07 5.43
C ILE A 333 -1.77 30.60 6.73
N ALA A 334 -1.74 29.79 7.79
CA ALA A 334 -1.15 30.16 9.07
C ALA A 334 0.35 30.49 8.96
N TYR A 335 1.09 29.77 8.10
CA TYR A 335 2.48 30.09 7.78
C TYR A 335 2.65 31.32 6.86
N GLY A 336 1.57 31.85 6.27
CA GLY A 336 1.64 32.95 5.30
C GLY A 336 2.22 32.55 3.94
N ALA A 337 2.25 31.25 3.61
CA ALA A 337 2.90 30.72 2.43
C ALA A 337 2.02 30.83 1.17
N SER A 338 1.71 32.07 0.75
CA SER A 338 0.74 32.37 -0.32
C SER A 338 1.10 31.78 -1.69
N MET A 339 2.38 31.83 -2.08
CA MET A 339 2.83 31.25 -3.35
C MET A 339 2.77 29.73 -3.36
N LEU A 340 3.12 29.09 -2.24
CA LEU A 340 3.03 27.63 -2.09
C LEU A 340 1.57 27.15 -2.11
N LEU A 341 0.66 27.92 -1.50
CA LEU A 341 -0.77 27.62 -1.53
C LEU A 341 -1.31 27.67 -2.97
N LYS A 342 -0.93 28.70 -3.75
CA LYS A 342 -1.30 28.80 -5.16
C LYS A 342 -0.74 27.65 -5.98
N ASP A 343 0.53 27.30 -5.77
CA ASP A 343 1.20 26.22 -6.47
C ASP A 343 0.50 24.87 -6.23
N ARG A 344 0.28 24.51 -4.96
CA ARG A 344 -0.32 23.22 -4.57
C ARG A 344 -1.79 23.09 -4.92
N LEU A 345 -2.60 24.14 -4.77
CA LEU A 345 -4.04 24.07 -5.04
C LEU A 345 -4.42 24.28 -6.50
N LEU A 346 -3.62 25.02 -7.27
CA LEU A 346 -3.96 25.40 -8.65
C LEU A 346 -2.98 24.84 -9.68
N ASP A 347 -1.70 25.20 -9.59
CA ASP A 347 -0.73 24.93 -10.65
C ASP A 347 -0.41 23.43 -10.78
N GLU A 348 -0.38 22.68 -9.67
CA GLU A 348 -0.14 21.23 -9.67
C GLU A 348 -1.41 20.34 -9.75
N SER A 349 -2.60 20.94 -9.74
CA SER A 349 -3.88 20.21 -9.72
C SER A 349 -4.61 20.27 -11.07
N ASP A 350 -5.38 21.33 -11.30
CA ASP A 350 -6.39 21.41 -12.36
C ASP A 350 -6.47 22.78 -13.03
N LYS A 351 -5.34 23.50 -13.08
CA LYS A 351 -5.23 24.77 -13.81
C LYS A 351 -5.76 24.66 -15.24
N THR A 352 -6.71 25.53 -15.57
CA THR A 352 -7.30 25.64 -16.90
C THR A 352 -7.53 27.11 -17.24
N ASP A 353 -7.20 27.48 -18.48
CA ASP A 353 -7.53 28.80 -19.01
C ASP A 353 -8.97 28.81 -19.54
N ILE A 354 -9.79 29.70 -18.98
CA ILE A 354 -11.15 29.94 -19.43
C ILE A 354 -11.23 31.25 -20.23
N LEU A 355 -12.11 31.26 -21.22
CA LEU A 355 -12.38 32.43 -22.03
C LEU A 355 -13.57 33.17 -21.44
N LEU A 356 -13.42 34.47 -21.19
CA LEU A 356 -14.45 35.31 -20.59
C LEU A 356 -14.72 36.53 -21.48
N CYS A 357 -16.00 36.82 -21.70
CA CYS A 357 -16.44 38.01 -22.42
C CYS A 357 -16.43 39.23 -21.49
N GLU A 358 -15.76 40.31 -21.90
CA GLU A 358 -15.65 41.52 -21.08
C GLU A 358 -16.99 42.27 -20.95
N LYS A 359 -17.88 42.12 -21.93
CA LYS A 359 -19.19 42.78 -21.93
C LYS A 359 -20.22 42.09 -21.03
N CYS A 360 -20.35 40.77 -21.12
CA CYS A 360 -21.39 40.03 -20.38
C CYS A 360 -20.89 39.30 -19.13
N GLY A 361 -19.57 39.08 -19.01
CA GLY A 361 -18.96 38.36 -17.88
C GLY A 361 -19.21 36.85 -17.89
N LEU A 362 -19.76 36.30 -18.97
CA LEU A 362 -20.00 34.86 -19.14
C LEU A 362 -18.86 34.17 -19.89
N THR A 363 -18.79 32.85 -19.73
CA THR A 363 -17.80 32.02 -20.42
C THR A 363 -18.07 31.96 -21.93
N GLY A 364 -17.02 32.20 -22.70
CA GLY A 364 -16.98 32.02 -24.15
C GLY A 364 -16.37 30.68 -24.54
N TYR A 365 -16.39 30.38 -25.84
CA TYR A 365 -15.71 29.23 -26.41
C TYR A 365 -14.92 29.63 -27.64
N HIS A 366 -13.94 28.80 -28.00
CA HIS A 366 -13.16 28.97 -29.22
C HIS A 366 -13.72 28.05 -30.31
N ASP A 367 -14.19 28.62 -31.41
CA ASP A 367 -14.60 27.86 -32.59
C ASP A 367 -13.36 27.54 -33.44
N ALA A 368 -12.93 26.28 -33.41
CA ALA A 368 -11.75 25.81 -34.12
C ALA A 368 -11.90 25.87 -35.65
N ARG A 369 -13.12 25.76 -36.21
CA ARG A 369 -13.34 25.78 -37.66
C ARG A 369 -13.18 27.20 -38.21
N LYS A 370 -13.76 28.17 -37.52
CA LYS A 370 -13.68 29.59 -37.88
C LYS A 370 -12.43 30.29 -37.33
N ARG A 371 -11.69 29.65 -36.42
CA ARG A 371 -10.55 30.22 -35.66
C ARG A 371 -10.90 31.54 -34.99
N LYS A 372 -12.08 31.60 -34.38
CA LYS A 372 -12.62 32.81 -33.72
C LYS A 372 -13.07 32.49 -32.30
N TYR A 373 -12.95 33.46 -31.40
CA TYR A 373 -13.54 33.40 -30.07
C TYR A 373 -14.97 33.91 -30.14
N VAL A 374 -15.90 33.15 -29.56
CA VAL A 374 -17.34 33.46 -29.64
C VAL A 374 -17.94 33.47 -28.24
N CYS A 375 -18.73 34.50 -27.98
CA CYS A 375 -19.61 34.55 -26.82
C CYS A 375 -21.01 34.12 -27.22
N ALA A 376 -21.64 33.22 -26.47
CA ALA A 376 -22.98 32.72 -26.76
C ALA A 376 -24.05 33.84 -26.79
N GLN A 377 -23.86 34.92 -26.01
CA GLN A 377 -24.84 36.00 -25.89
C GLN A 377 -24.47 37.25 -26.70
N CYS A 378 -23.18 37.61 -26.77
CA CYS A 378 -22.71 38.83 -27.44
C CYS A 378 -22.22 38.60 -28.89
N GLY A 379 -22.19 37.35 -29.35
CA GLY A 379 -21.78 36.99 -30.71
C GLY A 379 -20.27 37.03 -30.95
N GLU A 380 -19.88 37.12 -32.23
CA GLU A 380 -18.49 37.04 -32.69
C GLU A 380 -17.66 38.33 -32.40
N ASN A 381 -18.30 39.48 -32.21
CA ASN A 381 -17.62 40.78 -32.01
C ASN A 381 -17.40 41.14 -30.53
N ALA A 382 -17.55 40.17 -29.64
CA ALA A 382 -17.36 40.39 -28.21
C ALA A 382 -15.86 40.36 -27.86
N PRO A 383 -15.32 41.36 -27.14
CA PRO A 383 -13.96 41.28 -26.61
C PRO A 383 -13.90 40.14 -25.59
N ILE A 384 -13.02 39.16 -25.84
CA ILE A 384 -12.85 37.96 -25.02
C ILE A 384 -11.42 37.92 -24.53
N SER A 385 -11.27 37.72 -23.22
CA SER A 385 -10.00 37.64 -22.52
C SER A 385 -9.84 36.26 -21.87
N SER A 386 -8.61 35.74 -21.84
CA SER A 386 -8.28 34.45 -21.20
C SER A 386 -7.88 34.64 -19.75
N VAL A 387 -8.47 33.87 -18.83
CA VAL A 387 -8.15 33.89 -17.39
C VAL A 387 -7.83 32.48 -16.91
N SER A 388 -6.71 32.32 -16.22
CA SER A 388 -6.34 31.04 -15.58
C SER A 388 -7.12 30.84 -14.29
N VAL A 389 -7.86 29.75 -14.20
CA VAL A 389 -8.64 29.34 -13.01
C VAL A 389 -8.50 27.84 -12.76
N ALA A 390 -9.00 27.36 -11.62
CA ALA A 390 -9.16 25.92 -11.40
C ALA A 390 -10.31 25.38 -12.28
N TYR A 391 -10.14 24.21 -12.87
CA TYR A 391 -11.19 23.56 -13.66
C TYR A 391 -12.44 23.28 -12.81
N ALA A 392 -12.26 22.92 -11.54
CA ALA A 392 -13.38 22.77 -10.60
C ALA A 392 -14.23 24.05 -10.48
N PHE A 393 -13.61 25.23 -10.54
CA PHE A 393 -14.33 26.51 -10.55
C PHE A 393 -15.12 26.70 -11.85
N LYS A 394 -14.56 26.31 -13.00
CA LYS A 394 -15.29 26.31 -14.28
C LYS A 394 -16.54 25.42 -14.22
N LEU A 395 -16.43 24.23 -13.63
CA LEU A 395 -17.57 23.32 -13.42
C LEU A 395 -18.63 23.97 -12.54
N LEU A 396 -18.23 24.58 -11.42
CA LEU A 396 -19.14 25.30 -10.53
C LEU A 396 -19.94 26.38 -11.28
N LEU A 397 -19.29 27.15 -12.16
CA LEU A 397 -19.99 28.15 -12.99
C LEU A 397 -21.05 27.51 -13.90
N GLN A 398 -20.76 26.34 -14.47
CA GLN A 398 -21.70 25.60 -15.32
C GLN A 398 -22.86 25.01 -14.52
N GLU A 399 -22.62 24.52 -13.30
CA GLU A 399 -23.66 24.06 -12.39
C GLU A 399 -24.58 25.21 -11.97
N ILE A 400 -24.03 26.39 -11.63
CA ILE A 400 -24.82 27.59 -11.33
C ILE A 400 -25.66 28.03 -12.54
N LEU A 401 -25.09 27.99 -13.75
CA LEU A 401 -25.83 28.28 -14.99
C LEU A 401 -27.00 27.31 -15.22
N SER A 402 -26.83 26.03 -14.88
CA SER A 402 -27.90 25.03 -15.00
C SER A 402 -29.09 25.29 -14.06
N LEU A 403 -28.86 26.03 -12.97
CA LEU A 403 -29.90 26.48 -12.03
C LEU A 403 -30.58 27.79 -12.50
N ASN A 404 -30.34 28.23 -13.74
CA ASN A 404 -30.81 29.49 -14.29
C ASN A 404 -30.28 30.74 -13.55
N ILE A 405 -29.14 30.61 -12.87
CA ILE A 405 -28.43 31.73 -12.25
C ILE A 405 -27.30 32.14 -13.20
N ALA A 406 -27.17 33.44 -13.50
CA ALA A 406 -26.12 33.94 -14.38
C ALA A 406 -24.90 34.45 -13.58
N PRO A 407 -23.81 33.68 -13.43
CA PRO A 407 -22.61 34.11 -12.71
C PRO A 407 -21.76 35.03 -13.60
N ARG A 408 -21.97 36.35 -13.48
CA ARG A 408 -21.22 37.35 -14.27
C ARG A 408 -19.89 37.69 -13.60
N LEU A 409 -18.78 37.34 -14.24
CA LEU A 409 -17.43 37.66 -13.78
C LEU A 409 -17.00 39.05 -14.29
N LYS A 410 -16.59 39.92 -13.38
CA LYS A 410 -16.04 41.25 -13.70
C LYS A 410 -14.53 41.16 -13.83
N LEU A 411 -14.03 41.32 -15.05
CA LEU A 411 -12.60 41.31 -15.34
C LEU A 411 -11.94 42.61 -14.86
N LYS A 412 -10.68 42.51 -14.44
CA LYS A 412 -9.79 43.64 -14.12
C LYS A 412 -8.45 43.42 -14.82
N GLU A 413 -7.78 44.51 -15.16
CA GLU A 413 -6.46 44.47 -15.78
C GLU A 413 -5.44 43.80 -14.86
N ARG A 414 -4.54 43.04 -15.47
CA ARG A 414 -3.41 42.43 -14.79
C ARG A 414 -2.32 43.49 -14.63
N VAL A 415 -2.12 43.94 -13.39
CA VAL A 415 -1.05 44.88 -13.00
C VAL A 415 0.30 44.19 -13.00
#